data_AF-A0A1C7NV61-F1
#
_entry.id   AF-A0A1C7NV61-F1
#
_cell.length_a   1.000
_cell.length_b   1.000
_cell.length_c   1.000
_cell.angle_alpha   90.00
_cell.angle_beta   90.00
_cell.angle_gamma   90.00
#
_symmetry.space_group_name_H-M   'P 1'
#
loop_
_entity.id
_entity.type
_entity.pdbx_description
1 polymer ?
#
loop_
_entity_poly.entity_id
_entity_poly.type
_entity_poly.pdbx_seq_one_letter_code
_entity_poly.pdbx_strand_id
1 'polypeptide(L)'
;MTTISRFDVSEFLDDDELVAEYLTAAMDDENPDVFIGALGDVAKARGIAEIAKASGLGRESLYKSLRGGSKARFETLHKIVQTLGLKMTIVANGPSS
;
A
#
# COMPACT_ATOMS: atom_id res chain seq x y z
N MET A 1 -4.35 34.26 -6.40
CA MET A 1 -3.33 33.21 -6.22
C MET A 1 -4.06 31.91 -6.00
N THR A 2 -3.99 30.97 -6.95
CA THR A 2 -4.61 29.65 -6.78
C THR A 2 -3.66 28.82 -5.92
N THR A 3 -4.05 28.55 -4.68
CA THR A 3 -3.29 27.66 -3.80
C THR A 3 -3.47 26.24 -4.31
N ILE A 4 -2.46 25.70 -5.00
CA ILE A 4 -2.41 24.29 -5.34
C ILE A 4 -2.02 23.55 -4.06
N SER A 5 -2.99 22.89 -3.43
CA SER A 5 -2.71 21.93 -2.35
C SER A 5 -1.93 20.76 -2.92
N ARG A 6 -0.97 20.22 -2.15
CA ARG A 6 -0.23 19.03 -2.54
C ARG A 6 -1.21 17.87 -2.53
N PHE A 7 -1.40 17.20 -3.66
CA PHE A 7 -2.28 16.03 -3.76
C PHE A 7 -1.82 14.97 -2.76
N ASP A 8 -2.68 14.63 -1.78
CA ASP A 8 -2.47 13.55 -0.82
C ASP A 8 -3.49 12.45 -1.10
N VAL A 9 -3.05 11.37 -1.75
CA VAL A 9 -3.92 10.25 -2.13
C VAL A 9 -4.61 9.61 -0.92
N SER A 10 -4.02 9.74 0.27
CA SER A 10 -4.57 9.17 1.50
C SER A 10 -5.92 9.76 1.93
N GLU A 11 -6.28 10.94 1.43
CA GLU A 11 -7.59 11.57 1.69
C GLU A 11 -8.76 10.89 0.96
N PHE A 12 -8.48 9.97 0.02
CA PHE A 12 -9.48 9.30 -0.82
C PHE A 12 -9.50 7.77 -0.65
N LEU A 13 -8.77 7.20 0.33
CA LEU A 13 -8.57 5.75 0.49
C LEU A 13 -9.43 5.13 1.62
N ASP A 14 -10.65 5.64 1.81
CA ASP A 14 -11.68 5.12 2.72
C ASP A 14 -12.60 4.06 2.06
N ASP A 15 -12.58 3.95 0.74
CA ASP A 15 -13.25 2.91 -0.04
C ASP A 15 -12.33 1.69 -0.29
N ASP A 16 -12.82 0.49 0.04
CA ASP A 16 -12.05 -0.76 -0.10
C ASP A 16 -11.79 -1.15 -1.57
N GLU A 17 -12.72 -0.83 -2.50
CA GLU A 17 -12.56 -1.08 -3.93
C GLU A 17 -11.50 -0.15 -4.52
N LEU A 18 -11.56 1.14 -4.18
CA LEU A 18 -10.57 2.12 -4.64
C LEU A 18 -9.16 1.79 -4.13
N VAL A 19 -9.03 1.36 -2.88
CA VAL A 19 -7.76 0.88 -2.33
C VAL A 19 -7.25 -0.34 -3.11
N ALA A 20 -8.13 -1.29 -3.44
CA ALA A 20 -7.75 -2.46 -4.21
C ALA A 20 -7.28 -2.08 -5.62
N GLU A 21 -8.02 -1.22 -6.33
CA GLU A 21 -7.64 -0.72 -7.65
C GLU A 21 -6.31 0.03 -7.63
N TYR A 22 -6.12 0.91 -6.64
CA TYR A 22 -4.88 1.67 -6.47
C TYR A 22 -3.67 0.77 -6.24
N LEU A 23 -3.80 -0.23 -5.36
CA LEU A 23 -2.72 -1.18 -5.07
C LEU A 23 -2.47 -2.14 -6.24
N THR A 24 -3.51 -2.52 -6.98
CA THR A 24 -3.36 -3.31 -8.22
C THR A 24 -2.62 -2.52 -9.29
N ALA A 25 -2.98 -1.26 -9.54
CA ALA A 25 -2.27 -0.41 -10.49
C ALA A 25 -0.80 -0.19 -10.07
N ALA A 26 -0.52 -0.07 -8.78
CA ALA A 26 0.85 0.04 -8.26
C ALA A 26 1.66 -1.27 -8.40
N MET A 27 1.02 -2.44 -8.46
CA MET A 27 1.69 -3.72 -8.73
C MET A 27 2.09 -3.91 -10.19
N ASP A 28 1.46 -3.19 -11.13
CA ASP A 28 1.76 -3.27 -12.56
C ASP A 28 3.04 -2.48 -12.95
N ASP A 29 3.57 -1.65 -12.05
CA ASP A 29 4.80 -0.90 -12.29
C ASP A 29 6.04 -1.80 -12.24
N GLU A 30 6.99 -1.58 -13.14
CA GLU A 30 8.25 -2.34 -13.17
C GLU A 30 9.11 -2.12 -11.91
N ASN A 31 8.93 -0.99 -11.24
CA ASN A 31 9.61 -0.67 -9.99
C ASN A 31 8.82 -1.16 -8.77
N PRO A 32 9.29 -2.18 -8.03
CA PRO A 32 8.59 -2.71 -6.87
C PRO A 32 8.43 -1.70 -5.72
N ASP A 33 9.25 -0.64 -5.69
CA ASP A 33 9.11 0.42 -4.69
C ASP A 33 7.80 1.21 -4.83
N VAL A 34 7.18 1.20 -6.02
CA VAL A 34 5.89 1.86 -6.28
C VAL A 34 4.79 1.19 -5.47
N PHE A 35 4.71 -0.14 -5.51
CA PHE A 35 3.78 -0.90 -4.68
C PHE A 35 4.02 -0.72 -3.17
N ILE A 36 5.29 -0.72 -2.74
CA ILE A 36 5.64 -0.51 -1.33
C ILE A 36 5.22 0.89 -0.86
N GLY A 37 5.44 1.92 -1.68
CA GLY A 37 5.00 3.29 -1.41
C GLY A 37 3.48 3.39 -1.31
N ALA A 38 2.75 2.77 -2.25
CA ALA A 38 1.30 2.75 -2.26
C ALA A 38 0.71 2.07 -1.01
N LEU A 39 1.31 0.97 -0.54
CA LEU A 39 0.96 0.36 0.75
C LEU A 39 1.20 1.33 1.93
N GLY A 40 2.25 2.14 1.86
CA GLY A 40 2.52 3.21 2.81
C GLY A 40 1.44 4.28 2.84
N ASP A 41 0.97 4.71 1.67
CA ASP A 41 -0.08 5.71 1.52
C ASP A 41 -1.42 5.21 2.07
N VAL A 42 -1.81 3.97 1.72
CA VAL A 42 -3.00 3.30 2.28
C VAL A 42 -2.86 3.13 3.80
N ALA A 43 -1.68 2.71 4.29
CA ALA A 43 -1.47 2.53 5.71
C ALA A 43 -1.57 3.83 6.50
N LYS A 44 -1.12 4.94 5.91
CA LYS A 44 -1.26 6.28 6.46
C LYS A 44 -2.74 6.71 6.49
N ALA A 45 -3.47 6.49 5.40
CA ALA A 45 -4.91 6.79 5.29
C ALA A 45 -5.73 6.09 6.37
N ARG A 46 -5.47 4.79 6.58
CA ARG A 46 -6.21 3.93 7.53
C ARG A 46 -5.72 4.03 8.97
N GLY A 47 -4.62 4.76 9.20
CA GLY A 47 -4.00 4.93 10.50
C GLY A 47 -2.97 3.85 10.81
N ILE A 48 -1.68 4.22 10.76
CA ILE A 48 -0.54 3.33 11.03
C ILE A 48 -0.61 2.69 12.43
N ALA A 49 -1.19 3.38 13.42
CA ALA A 49 -1.33 2.83 14.77
C ALA A 49 -2.28 1.63 14.81
N GLU A 50 -3.40 1.69 14.09
CA GLU A 50 -4.37 0.61 14.02
C GLU A 50 -3.81 -0.58 13.24
N ILE A 51 -3.10 -0.31 12.14
CA ILE A 51 -2.42 -1.36 11.38
C ILE A 51 -1.32 -2.02 12.20
N ALA A 52 -0.53 -1.26 12.95
CA ALA A 52 0.48 -1.81 13.86
C ALA A 52 -0.14 -2.78 14.87
N LYS A 53 -1.25 -2.37 15.47
CA LYS A 53 -2.00 -3.18 16.45
C LYS A 53 -2.58 -4.44 15.82
N ALA A 54 -3.27 -4.32 14.69
CA ALA A 54 -3.93 -5.44 14.03
C ALA A 54 -2.94 -6.42 13.36
N SER A 55 -1.85 -5.91 12.80
CA SER A 55 -0.77 -6.73 12.23
C SER A 55 0.21 -7.26 13.28
N GLY A 56 0.16 -6.80 14.54
CA GLY A 56 1.18 -7.12 15.55
C GLY A 56 2.60 -6.68 15.19
N LEU A 57 2.76 -5.75 14.23
CA LEU A 57 4.03 -5.14 13.86
C LEU A 57 4.25 -3.86 14.66
N GLY A 58 5.50 -3.56 15.02
CA GLY A 58 5.84 -2.28 15.62
C GLY A 58 5.65 -1.12 14.64
N ARG A 59 5.19 0.04 15.12
CA ARG A 59 5.03 1.26 14.30
C ARG A 59 6.31 1.64 13.55
N GLU A 60 7.47 1.55 14.21
CA GLU A 60 8.77 1.82 13.58
C GLU A 60 9.12 0.81 12.48
N SER A 61 8.77 -0.47 12.69
CA SER A 61 8.95 -1.51 11.69
C SER A 61 8.10 -1.25 10.45
N LEU A 62 6.86 -0.78 10.64
CA LEU A 62 5.98 -0.40 9.53
C LEU A 62 6.55 0.77 8.73
N TYR A 63 6.96 1.86 9.39
CA TYR A 63 7.59 3.00 8.69
C TYR A 63 8.83 2.61 7.89
N LYS A 64 9.66 1.70 8.43
CA LYS A 64 10.84 1.19 7.72
C LYS A 64 10.46 0.31 6.53
N SER A 65 9.38 -0.47 6.64
CA SER A 65 8.96 -1.44 5.62
C SER A 65 8.09 -0.83 4.52
N LEU A 66 7.53 0.35 4.73
CA LEU A 66 6.64 1.03 3.78
C LEU A 66 7.27 2.27 3.13
N ARG A 67 8.58 2.43 3.30
CA ARG A 67 9.35 3.49 2.61
C ARG A 67 9.85 2.96 1.27
N GLY A 68 9.83 3.80 0.23
CA GLY A 68 10.49 3.49 -1.03
C GLY A 68 11.98 3.15 -0.84
N GLY A 69 12.45 2.11 -1.53
CA GLY A 69 13.78 1.53 -1.39
C GLY A 69 13.93 0.59 -0.19
N SER A 70 12.85 0.31 0.54
CA SER A 70 12.91 -0.65 1.64
C SER A 70 13.00 -2.09 1.12
N LYS A 71 13.81 -2.91 1.79
CA LYS A 71 13.86 -4.36 1.56
C LYS A 71 12.83 -5.06 2.43
N ALA A 72 11.58 -4.63 2.34
CA ALA A 72 10.48 -5.24 3.08
C ALA A 72 10.40 -6.72 2.74
N ARG A 73 10.30 -7.58 3.77
CA ARG A 73 10.10 -9.01 3.54
C ARG A 73 8.70 -9.22 3.01
N PHE A 74 8.53 -10.16 2.08
CA PHE A 74 7.21 -10.54 1.56
C PHE A 74 6.22 -10.87 2.69
N GLU A 75 6.66 -11.58 3.74
CA GLU A 75 5.83 -11.87 4.93
C GLU A 75 5.25 -10.60 5.57
N THR A 76 6.05 -9.53 5.66
CA THR A 76 5.61 -8.23 6.18
C THR A 76 4.56 -7.61 5.27
N LEU A 77 4.81 -7.58 3.96
CA LEU A 77 3.87 -7.02 2.98
C LEU A 77 2.54 -7.79 2.99
N HIS A 78 2.60 -9.11 2.96
CA HIS A 78 1.44 -9.98 3.00
C HIS A 78 0.60 -9.76 4.27
N LYS A 79 1.24 -9.62 5.44
CA LYS A 79 0.55 -9.35 6.70
C LYS A 79 -0.17 -8.00 6.69
N ILE A 80 0.45 -6.98 6.09
CA ILE A 80 -0.16 -5.64 5.96
C ILE A 80 -1.38 -5.71 5.05
N VAL A 81 -1.25 -6.34 3.87
CA VAL A 81 -2.37 -6.54 2.93
C VAL A 81 -3.55 -7.23 3.61
N GLN A 82 -3.31 -8.33 4.34
CA GLN A 82 -4.37 -9.03 5.08
C GLN A 82 -4.98 -8.16 6.18
N THR A 83 -4.18 -7.36 6.87
CA THR A 83 -4.66 -6.45 7.93
C THR A 83 -5.56 -5.35 7.36
N LEU A 84 -5.33 -4.95 6.12
CA LEU A 84 -6.17 -4.01 5.39
C LEU A 84 -7.47 -4.65 4.85
N GLY A 85 -7.71 -5.94 5.10
CA GLY A 85 -8.87 -6.68 4.58
C GLY A 85 -8.74 -7.09 3.11
N LEU A 86 -7.53 -7.00 2.55
CA LEU A 86 -7.25 -7.26 1.14
C LEU A 86 -6.60 -8.63 0.93
N LYS A 87 -6.54 -9.06 -0.33
CA LYS A 87 -5.82 -10.27 -0.75
C LYS A 87 -5.01 -9.98 -2.01
N MET A 88 -3.84 -10.61 -2.13
CA MET A 88 -3.09 -10.63 -3.39
C MET A 88 -3.57 -11.79 -4.26
N THR A 89 -3.65 -11.56 -5.58
CA THR A 89 -4.03 -12.58 -6.56
C THR A 89 -2.97 -12.67 -7.64
N ILE A 90 -2.65 -13.90 -8.07
CA ILE A 90 -1.79 -14.14 -9.23
C ILE A 90 -2.70 -14.38 -10.43
N VAL A 91 -2.51 -13.58 -11.48
CA VAL A 91 -3.23 -13.71 -12.75
C VAL A 91 -2.24 -14.03 -13.86
N ALA A 92 -2.69 -14.69 -14.92
CA ALA A 92 -1.86 -14.85 -16.10
C ALA A 92 -1.70 -13.47 -16.76
N ASN A 93 -0.46 -13.10 -17.11
CA ASN A 93 -0.25 -12.04 -18.09
C ASN A 93 -0.86 -12.56 -19.39
N GLY A 94 -2.06 -12.07 -19.73
CA GLY A 94 -2.73 -12.45 -20.97
C GLY A 94 -1.81 -12.23 -22.17
N PRO A 95 -2.08 -12.84 -23.34
CA PRO A 95 -1.34 -12.48 -24.53
C PRO A 95 -1.46 -10.97 -24.73
N SER A 96 -0.32 -10.27 -24.76
CA SER A 96 -0.24 -8.86 -25.15
C SER A 96 -1.01 -8.72 -26.46
N SER A 97 -2.21 -8.14 -26.38
CA SER A 97 -3.04 -7.86 -27.54
C SER A 97 -2.67 -6.49 -28.08
#